data_AF-A0A949BXY0-F1
#
_entry.id   AF-A0A949BXY0-F1
#
_cell.length_a   1.000
_cell.length_b   1.000
_cell.length_c   1.000
_cell.angle_alpha   90.00
_cell.angle_beta   90.00
_cell.angle_gamma   90.00
#
_symmetry.space_group_name_H-M   'P 1'
#
loop_
_entity.id
_entity.type
_entity.pdbx_description
1 polymer ?
#
loop_
_entity_poly.entity_id
_entity_poly.type
_entity_poly.pdbx_seq_one_letter_code
_entity_poly.pdbx_strand_id
1 'polypeptide(L)'
;MNCKKIREFIMTDYVDGEAGPELEREIRKHLAGCGGCREFESALQKKVIEPFKNAGKLEAPGIVWDNVREAIAAPEEEPVFIIRRPAFSLALAAVAVILIAIFTMPFFTGPGPVASYIEEQAGFFAYLDNGASGFTNGEDEGLGTVIEEYFL
;
A
#
# COMPACT_ATOMS: atom_id res chain seq x y z
N MET A 1 -8.85 28.01 9.74
CA MET A 1 -9.36 27.16 8.63
C MET A 1 -8.62 27.52 7.35
N ASN A 2 -8.22 26.53 6.54
CA ASN A 2 -7.54 26.78 5.26
C ASN A 2 -8.57 27.22 4.19
N CYS A 3 -8.16 28.15 3.32
CA CYS A 3 -8.94 28.65 2.19
C CYS A 3 -9.54 27.53 1.32
N LYS A 4 -8.84 26.41 1.12
CA LYS A 4 -9.36 25.29 0.31
C LYS A 4 -10.67 24.75 0.87
N LYS A 5 -10.68 24.42 2.16
CA LYS A 5 -11.85 23.84 2.84
C LYS A 5 -13.00 24.84 2.91
N ILE A 6 -12.70 26.12 3.14
CA ILE A 6 -13.72 27.18 3.11
C ILE A 6 -14.36 27.28 1.73
N ARG A 7 -13.58 27.22 0.65
CA ARG A 7 -14.14 27.28 -0.71
C ARG A 7 -15.04 26.09 -1.02
N GLU A 8 -14.69 24.89 -0.57
CA GLU A 8 -15.55 23.70 -0.71
C GLU A 8 -16.90 23.91 -0.02
N PHE A 9 -16.91 24.40 1.23
CA PHE A 9 -18.15 24.71 1.93
C PHE A 9 -18.93 25.88 1.30
N ILE A 10 -18.23 26.91 0.78
CA ILE A 10 -18.86 28.00 0.04
C ILE A 10 -19.55 27.49 -1.22
N MET A 11 -18.99 26.51 -1.93
CA MET A 11 -19.59 25.96 -3.16
C MET A 11 -20.80 25.08 -2.92
N THR A 12 -20.99 24.60 -1.70
CA THR A 12 -21.99 23.58 -1.35
C THR A 12 -22.91 24.13 -0.25
N ASP A 13 -22.70 23.73 1.00
CA ASP A 13 -23.62 23.95 2.11
C ASP A 13 -23.97 25.44 2.32
N TYR A 14 -23.00 26.35 2.17
CA TYR A 14 -23.20 27.76 2.52
C TYR A 14 -24.05 28.52 1.51
N VAL A 15 -23.90 28.26 0.21
CA VAL A 15 -24.69 28.94 -0.83
C VAL A 15 -26.08 28.35 -0.99
N ASP A 16 -26.22 27.07 -0.70
CA ASP A 16 -27.51 26.38 -0.70
C ASP A 16 -28.33 26.69 0.57
N GLY A 17 -27.70 27.29 1.60
CA GLY A 17 -28.34 27.61 2.88
C GLY A 17 -28.44 26.42 3.84
N GLU A 18 -27.76 25.33 3.53
CA GLU A 18 -27.72 24.07 4.30
C GLU A 18 -26.58 24.06 5.35
N ALA A 19 -25.75 25.10 5.38
CA ALA A 19 -24.71 25.24 6.40
C ALA A 19 -25.32 25.48 7.79
N GLY A 20 -25.02 24.58 8.73
CA GLY A 20 -25.41 24.76 10.13
C GLY A 20 -24.78 26.01 10.77
N PRO A 21 -25.32 26.49 11.91
CA PRO A 21 -24.95 27.77 12.52
C PRO A 21 -23.47 27.89 12.91
N GLU A 22 -22.84 26.76 13.28
CA GLU A 22 -21.42 26.74 13.62
C GLU A 22 -20.54 26.95 12.38
N LEU A 23 -20.85 26.20 11.31
CA LEU A 23 -20.12 26.26 10.05
C LEU A 23 -20.27 27.64 9.41
N GLU A 24 -21.47 28.20 9.44
CA GLU A 24 -21.73 29.54 8.91
C GLU A 24 -20.89 30.60 9.63
N ARG A 25 -20.80 30.52 10.97
CA ARG A 25 -19.98 31.42 11.78
C ARG A 25 -18.49 31.29 11.44
N GLU A 26 -17.98 30.07 11.26
CA GLU A 26 -16.60 29.84 10.83
C GLU A 26 -16.31 30.43 9.45
N ILE A 27 -17.23 30.24 8.50
CA ILE A 27 -17.12 30.77 7.14
C ILE A 27 -17.10 32.30 7.17
N ARG A 28 -18.07 32.94 7.85
CA ARG A 28 -18.13 34.40 7.99
C ARG A 28 -16.86 34.97 8.65
N LYS A 29 -16.35 34.30 9.68
CA LYS A 29 -15.09 34.69 10.33
C LYS A 29 -13.91 34.61 9.35
N HIS A 30 -13.84 33.58 8.52
CA HIS A 30 -12.78 33.47 7.52
C HIS A 30 -12.91 34.52 6.41
N LEU A 31 -14.13 34.78 5.92
CA LEU A 31 -14.40 35.81 4.92
C LEU A 31 -14.06 37.21 5.41
N ALA A 32 -14.20 37.50 6.72
CA ALA A 32 -13.74 38.76 7.30
C ALA A 32 -12.21 38.96 7.16
N GLY A 33 -11.42 37.88 7.23
CA GLY A 33 -9.96 37.91 7.19
C GLY A 33 -9.31 37.61 5.84
N CYS A 34 -10.03 37.01 4.87
CA CYS A 34 -9.45 36.54 3.62
C CYS A 34 -10.09 37.18 2.38
N GLY A 35 -9.38 38.11 1.73
CA GLY A 35 -9.83 38.75 0.49
C GLY A 35 -10.08 37.76 -0.65
N GLY A 36 -9.19 36.79 -0.84
CA GLY A 36 -9.31 35.80 -1.91
C GLY A 36 -10.47 34.80 -1.74
N CYS A 37 -11.04 34.67 -0.54
CA CYS A 37 -12.27 33.90 -0.34
C CYS A 37 -13.52 34.78 -0.51
N ARG A 38 -13.46 36.07 -0.17
CA ARG A 38 -14.54 37.03 -0.48
C ARG A 38 -14.74 37.23 -1.97
N GLU A 39 -13.65 37.39 -2.72
CA GLU A 39 -13.72 37.50 -4.18
C GLU A 39 -14.30 36.24 -4.81
N PHE A 40 -13.92 35.07 -4.27
CA PHE A 40 -14.44 33.79 -4.70
C PHE A 40 -15.96 33.66 -4.44
N GLU A 41 -16.42 33.98 -3.23
CA GLU A 41 -17.85 34.01 -2.88
C GLU A 41 -18.62 34.96 -3.82
N SER A 42 -18.13 36.19 -4.02
CA SER A 42 -18.77 37.17 -4.90
C SER A 42 -18.84 36.70 -6.34
N ALA A 43 -17.77 36.05 -6.84
CA ALA A 43 -17.75 35.49 -8.18
C ALA A 43 -18.76 34.34 -8.33
N LEU A 44 -18.88 33.48 -7.32
CA LEU A 44 -19.84 32.38 -7.32
C LEU A 44 -21.28 32.92 -7.32
N GLN A 45 -21.57 33.91 -6.48
CA GLN A 45 -22.89 34.53 -6.39
C GLN A 45 -23.32 35.13 -7.74
N LYS A 46 -22.44 35.89 -8.40
CA LYS A 46 -22.73 36.52 -9.69
C LYS A 46 -22.84 35.55 -10.86
N LYS A 47 -22.00 34.51 -10.88
CA LYS A 47 -21.90 33.60 -12.04
C LYS A 47 -22.82 32.38 -11.94
N VAL A 48 -23.11 31.92 -10.73
CA VAL A 48 -23.78 30.64 -10.50
C VAL A 48 -25.15 30.83 -9.86
N ILE A 49 -25.33 31.80 -8.95
CA ILE A 49 -26.59 31.94 -8.20
C ILE A 49 -27.52 32.94 -8.89
N GLU A 50 -27.05 34.15 -9.15
CA GLU A 50 -27.84 35.24 -9.74
C GLU A 50 -28.55 34.87 -11.06
N PRO A 51 -27.93 34.13 -12.01
CA PRO A 51 -28.60 33.76 -13.26
C PRO A 51 -29.83 32.87 -13.06
N PHE A 52 -29.85 32.07 -12.00
CA PHE A 52 -30.92 31.11 -11.73
C PHE A 52 -31.93 31.62 -10.68
N LYS A 53 -31.68 32.77 -10.06
CA LYS A 53 -32.57 33.35 -9.03
C LYS A 53 -34.00 33.59 -9.53
N ASN A 54 -34.16 33.86 -10.82
CA ASN A 54 -35.44 34.05 -11.50
C ASN A 54 -35.78 32.89 -12.45
N ALA A 55 -35.10 31.75 -12.34
CA ALA A 55 -35.44 30.59 -13.13
C ALA A 55 -36.85 30.12 -12.74
N GLY A 56 -37.69 29.87 -13.74
CA GLY A 56 -39.03 29.34 -13.51
C GLY A 56 -38.93 27.96 -12.86
N LYS A 57 -39.74 27.74 -11.82
CA LYS A 57 -39.86 26.41 -11.22
C LYS A 57 -40.63 25.52 -12.19
N LEU A 58 -39.94 24.51 -12.73
CA LEU A 58 -40.58 23.44 -13.49
C LEU A 58 -41.18 22.44 -12.50
N GLU A 59 -42.49 22.19 -12.60
CA GLU A 59 -43.10 21.11 -11.86
C GLU A 59 -42.87 19.79 -12.62
N ALA A 60 -42.32 18.81 -11.91
CA ALA A 60 -42.18 17.47 -12.46
C ALA A 60 -43.58 16.85 -12.64
N PRO A 61 -43.82 16.08 -13.73
CA PRO A 61 -45.07 15.34 -13.91
C PRO A 61 -45.35 14.43 -12.72
N GLY A 62 -46.63 14.27 -12.35
CA GLY A 62 -47.03 13.47 -11.17
C GLY A 62 -46.48 12.04 -11.17
N ILE A 63 -46.41 11.42 -12.35
CA ILE A 63 -45.84 10.07 -12.56
C ILE A 63 -44.40 9.98 -12.01
N VAL A 64 -43.59 11.03 -12.18
CA VAL A 64 -42.21 11.05 -11.68
C VAL A 64 -42.20 11.00 -10.16
N TRP A 65 -43.07 11.78 -9.51
CA TRP A 65 -43.19 11.78 -8.05
C TRP A 65 -43.74 10.48 -7.49
N ASP A 66 -44.66 9.84 -8.19
CA ASP A 66 -45.21 8.55 -7.79
C ASP A 66 -44.16 7.45 -7.88
N ASN A 67 -43.39 7.40 -8.98
CA ASN A 67 -42.27 6.47 -9.12
C ASN A 67 -41.20 6.67 -8.03
N VAL A 68 -40.87 7.92 -7.69
CA VAL A 68 -39.91 8.23 -6.62
C VAL A 68 -40.45 7.78 -5.26
N ARG A 69 -41.74 8.01 -4.97
CA ARG A 69 -42.38 7.52 -3.74
C ARG A 69 -42.33 6.00 -3.62
N GLU A 70 -42.66 5.31 -4.71
CA GLU A 70 -42.64 3.85 -4.75
C GLU A 70 -41.23 3.30 -4.56
N ALA A 71 -40.23 3.90 -5.22
CA ALA A 71 -38.83 3.50 -5.07
C ALA A 71 -38.28 3.70 -3.65
N ILE A 72 -38.69 4.77 -2.96
CA ILE A 72 -38.30 5.03 -1.55
C ILE A 72 -39.03 4.08 -0.59
N ALA A 73 -40.27 3.70 -0.90
CA ALA A 73 -41.08 2.81 -0.07
C ALA A 73 -40.76 1.32 -0.28
N ALA A 74 -40.16 0.96 -1.43
CA ALA A 74 -39.74 -0.39 -1.71
C ALA A 74 -38.67 -0.81 -0.68
N PRO A 75 -38.78 -2.01 -0.07
CA PRO A 75 -37.74 -2.52 0.81
C PRO A 75 -36.44 -2.64 0.00
N GLU A 76 -35.34 -2.13 0.55
CA GLU A 76 -34.02 -2.36 -0.03
C GLU A 76 -33.81 -3.88 -0.12
N GLU A 77 -33.66 -4.40 -1.34
CA GLU A 77 -33.15 -5.75 -1.50
C GLU A 77 -31.74 -5.76 -0.91
N GLU A 78 -31.58 -6.39 0.25
CA GLU A 78 -30.27 -6.49 0.87
C GLU A 78 -29.29 -7.08 -0.15
N PRO A 79 -28.13 -6.44 -0.38
CA PRO A 79 -27.15 -6.98 -1.30
C PRO A 79 -26.73 -8.35 -0.78
N VAL A 80 -27.14 -9.41 -1.48
CA VAL A 80 -26.72 -10.77 -1.18
C VAL A 80 -25.22 -10.82 -1.48
N PHE A 81 -24.40 -10.54 -0.47
CA PHE A 81 -22.97 -10.78 -0.52
C PHE A 81 -22.75 -12.28 -0.64
N ILE A 82 -22.67 -12.77 -1.88
CA ILE A 82 -22.21 -14.13 -2.17
C ILE A 82 -20.73 -14.15 -1.80
N ILE A 83 -20.44 -14.45 -0.54
CA ILE A 83 -19.08 -14.72 -0.06
C ILE A 83 -18.63 -16.02 -0.75
N ARG A 84 -18.02 -15.87 -1.91
CA ARG A 84 -17.36 -16.95 -2.63
C ARG A 84 -16.23 -17.43 -1.74
N ARG A 85 -16.44 -18.56 -1.05
CA ARG A 85 -15.45 -19.18 -0.13
C ARG A 85 -14.07 -19.15 -0.78
N PRO A 86 -13.05 -18.56 -0.13
CA PRO A 86 -11.78 -18.35 -0.79
C PRO A 86 -11.01 -19.68 -0.82
N ALA A 87 -10.69 -20.16 -2.02
CA ALA A 87 -9.79 -21.30 -2.25
C ALA A 87 -8.36 -21.09 -1.69
N PHE A 88 -8.09 -19.92 -1.10
CA PHE A 88 -6.82 -19.56 -0.45
C PHE A 88 -6.54 -20.28 0.87
N SER A 89 -7.53 -20.91 1.53
CA SER A 89 -7.30 -21.63 2.79
C SER A 89 -6.43 -22.88 2.63
N LEU A 90 -6.55 -23.58 1.48
CA LEU A 90 -5.72 -24.76 1.19
C LEU A 90 -4.27 -24.39 0.85
N ALA A 91 -4.07 -23.29 0.12
CA ALA A 91 -2.73 -22.81 -0.22
C ALA A 91 -1.95 -22.37 1.03
N LEU A 92 -2.62 -21.70 1.97
CA LEU A 92 -2.01 -21.26 3.23
C LEU A 92 -1.56 -22.46 4.10
N ALA A 93 -2.40 -23.48 4.19
CA ALA A 93 -2.08 -24.70 4.94
C ALA A 93 -0.87 -25.44 4.34
N ALA A 94 -0.80 -25.57 3.01
CA ALA A 94 0.31 -26.22 2.33
C ALA A 94 1.66 -25.51 2.58
N VAL A 95 1.68 -24.17 2.51
CA VAL A 95 2.89 -23.38 2.80
C VAL A 95 3.34 -23.55 4.25
N ALA A 96 2.40 -23.55 5.20
CA ALA A 96 2.72 -23.76 6.61
C ALA A 96 3.35 -25.13 6.87
N VAL A 97 2.84 -26.20 6.24
CA VAL A 97 3.42 -27.55 6.37
C VAL A 97 4.84 -27.61 5.80
N ILE A 98 5.09 -26.98 4.64
CA ILE A 98 6.43 -26.95 4.02
C ILE A 98 7.42 -26.22 4.93
N LEU A 99 7.04 -25.07 5.50
CA LEU A 99 7.92 -24.33 6.41
C LEU A 99 8.23 -25.14 7.67
N ILE A 100 7.22 -25.77 8.28
CA ILE A 100 7.43 -26.63 9.46
C ILE A 100 8.36 -27.80 9.12
N ALA A 101 8.19 -28.42 7.95
CA ALA A 101 9.07 -29.50 7.50
C ALA A 101 10.52 -29.02 7.36
N ILE A 102 10.77 -27.88 6.73
CA ILE A 102 12.13 -27.32 6.56
C ILE A 102 12.79 -27.06 7.91
N PHE A 103 12.06 -26.51 8.87
CA PHE A 103 12.60 -26.17 10.20
C PHE A 103 12.80 -27.40 11.10
N THR A 104 12.06 -28.48 10.91
CA THR A 104 12.14 -29.69 11.76
C THR A 104 13.01 -30.80 11.18
N MET A 105 13.20 -30.84 9.86
CA MET A 105 14.05 -31.81 9.17
C MET A 105 15.49 -31.89 9.70
N PRO A 106 16.24 -30.79 9.96
CA PRO A 106 17.60 -30.87 10.49
C PRO A 106 17.66 -31.34 11.96
N PHE A 107 16.53 -31.45 12.65
CA PHE A 107 16.48 -31.95 14.04
C PHE A 107 16.37 -33.48 14.11
N PHE A 108 15.84 -34.14 13.07
CA PHE A 108 15.65 -35.59 13.04
C PHE A 108 16.69 -36.34 12.21
N THR A 109 17.25 -35.71 11.18
CA THR A 109 18.39 -36.24 10.43
C THR A 109 19.64 -35.58 10.97
N GLY A 110 20.50 -36.31 11.70
CA GLY A 110 21.76 -35.81 12.27
C GLY A 110 22.67 -35.08 11.27
N PRO A 111 23.83 -34.54 11.70
CA PRO A 111 24.60 -33.55 10.93
C PRO A 111 24.78 -33.99 9.49
N GLY A 112 24.04 -33.34 8.59
CA GLY A 112 23.95 -33.72 7.19
C GLY A 112 25.23 -33.41 6.41
N PRO A 113 25.25 -33.70 5.10
CA PRO A 113 26.43 -33.54 4.23
C PRO A 113 27.02 -32.12 4.19
N VAL A 114 26.29 -31.12 4.69
CA VAL A 114 26.77 -29.75 4.86
C VAL A 114 27.83 -29.65 5.97
N ALA A 115 27.72 -30.44 7.04
CA ALA A 115 28.70 -30.43 8.13
C ALA A 115 30.06 -30.99 7.65
N SER A 116 30.05 -32.08 6.90
CA SER A 116 31.27 -32.65 6.29
C SER A 116 31.90 -31.70 5.27
N TYR A 117 31.09 -30.95 4.53
CA TYR A 117 31.59 -29.95 3.57
C TYR A 117 32.29 -28.77 4.25
N ILE A 118 31.76 -28.33 5.40
CA ILE A 118 32.37 -27.24 6.20
C ILE A 118 33.68 -27.70 6.84
N GLU A 119 33.76 -28.94 7.30
CA GLU A 119 34.98 -29.52 7.87
C GLU A 119 36.09 -29.67 6.80
N GLU A 120 35.73 -30.09 5.60
CA GLU A 120 36.65 -30.20 4.46
C GLU A 120 37.18 -28.82 4.02
N GLN A 121 36.32 -27.80 3.95
CA GLN A 121 36.76 -26.42 3.67
C GLN A 121 37.63 -25.85 4.79
N ALA A 122 37.32 -26.11 6.06
CA ALA A 122 38.12 -25.65 7.18
C ALA A 122 39.54 -26.26 7.15
N GLY A 123 39.66 -27.54 6.78
CA GLY A 123 40.95 -28.20 6.56
C GLY A 123 41.77 -27.57 5.43
N PHE A 124 41.12 -27.21 4.32
CA PHE A 124 41.76 -26.52 3.20
C PHE A 124 42.27 -25.13 3.58
N PHE A 125 41.49 -24.34 4.33
CA PHE A 125 41.94 -23.02 4.81
C PHE A 125 43.09 -23.12 5.83
N ALA A 126 43.05 -24.11 6.74
CA ALA A 126 44.14 -24.34 7.69
C ALA A 126 45.46 -24.79 7.01
N TYR A 127 45.36 -25.49 5.88
CA TYR A 127 46.51 -25.85 5.06
C TYR A 127 47.12 -24.62 4.36
N LEU A 128 46.29 -23.73 3.81
CA LEU A 128 46.75 -22.48 3.19
C LEU A 128 47.42 -21.53 4.20
N ASP A 129 46.92 -21.47 5.42
CA ASP A 129 47.48 -20.64 6.49
C ASP A 129 48.86 -21.16 6.96
N ASN A 130 49.02 -22.49 7.08
CA ASN A 130 50.31 -23.09 7.42
C ASN A 130 51.32 -23.12 6.25
N GLY A 131 50.86 -23.15 5.00
CA GLY A 131 51.72 -23.19 3.81
C GLY A 131 52.43 -21.87 3.47
N ALA A 132 51.98 -20.73 4.02
CA ALA A 132 52.54 -19.42 3.70
C ALA A 132 53.77 -19.01 4.53
N SER A 133 54.14 -19.79 5.56
CA SER A 133 55.21 -19.42 6.51
C SER A 133 56.57 -20.11 6.26
N GLY A 134 56.71 -20.93 5.21
CA GLY A 134 57.94 -21.67 4.89
C GLY A 134 58.80 -21.13 3.75
N PHE A 135 58.36 -20.11 3.00
CA PHE A 135 58.99 -19.72 1.72
C PHE A 135 60.12 -18.67 1.81
N THR A 136 60.67 -18.44 3.00
CA THR A 136 61.88 -17.61 3.16
C THR A 136 62.95 -18.40 3.88
N ASN A 137 63.64 -19.29 3.15
CA ASN A 137 65.09 -19.52 3.24
C ASN A 137 65.51 -20.70 2.34
N GLY A 138 66.15 -20.39 1.22
CA GLY A 138 67.32 -21.12 0.68
C GLY A 138 67.17 -22.55 0.16
N GLU A 139 67.42 -22.68 -1.15
CA GLU A 139 68.00 -23.84 -1.86
C GLU A 139 67.06 -25.00 -2.26
N ASP A 140 66.92 -25.19 -3.59
CA ASP A 140 66.78 -26.44 -4.39
C ASP A 140 66.02 -27.63 -3.73
N GLU A 141 65.00 -28.28 -4.31
CA GLU A 141 64.77 -28.77 -5.68
C GLU A 141 63.26 -29.14 -5.80
N GLY A 142 62.60 -28.87 -6.94
CA GLY A 142 61.32 -29.48 -7.41
C GLY A 142 60.09 -29.48 -6.48
N LEU A 143 58.95 -28.91 -6.92
CA LEU A 143 57.72 -28.89 -6.11
C LEU A 143 57.01 -30.25 -6.05
N GLY A 144 57.54 -31.30 -6.73
CA GLY A 144 57.06 -32.68 -6.60
C GLY A 144 55.61 -32.86 -7.05
N THR A 145 55.11 -31.95 -7.89
CA THR A 145 53.73 -31.96 -8.34
C THR A 145 53.61 -32.66 -9.69
N VAL A 146 52.48 -33.32 -9.91
CA VAL A 146 52.15 -34.06 -11.15
C VAL A 146 52.19 -33.15 -12.40
N ILE A 147 52.14 -31.83 -12.22
CA ILE A 147 52.23 -30.84 -13.29
C ILE A 147 53.65 -30.71 -13.86
N GLU A 148 54.69 -30.99 -13.08
CA GLU A 148 56.09 -30.86 -13.53
C GLU A 148 56.47 -31.93 -14.57
N GLU A 149 55.81 -33.10 -14.56
CA GLU A 149 56.07 -34.22 -15.50
C GLU A 149 55.63 -33.92 -16.95
N TYR A 150 54.79 -32.90 -17.17
CA TYR A 150 54.23 -32.59 -18.49
C TYR A 150 54.79 -31.31 -19.14
N PHE A 151 55.54 -30.50 -18.38
CA PHE A 151 55.96 -29.16 -18.82
C PHE A 151 57.47 -28.92 -18.77
N LEU A 152 58.27 -29.95 -18.45
CA LEU A 152 59.73 -29.97 -18.61
C LEU A 152 60.15 -30.99 -19.68
#